data_AF-A0A7J0FZ34-F1
#
_entry.id   AF-A0A7J0FZ34-F1
#
_cell.length_a   1.000
_cell.length_b   1.000
_cell.length_c   1.000
_cell.angle_alpha   90.00
_cell.angle_beta   90.00
_cell.angle_gamma   90.00
#
_symmetry.space_group_name_H-M   'P 1'
#
loop_
_entity.id
_entity.type
_entity.pdbx_description
1 polymer ?
#
loop_
_entity_poly.entity_id
_entity_poly.type
_entity_poly.pdbx_seq_one_letter_code
_entity_poly.pdbx_strand_id
1 'polypeptide(L)'
;MAASEVSYRGNARGESFSSDYCDPSDGGAGEVDPETALYTELWRACAGPLVTVPGGGERVFYFPQGHIEQAEPDTDEVFAQVTLLPLKEDDNDTEKEHVPPSQPRFHVHSFCKTLTASDTSTHGGFSVLRRHADECLPPLDMSRQPPTQELVAKDLHGK
;
A
#
# COMPACT_ATOMS: atom_id res chain seq x y z
N MET A 1 19.57 -21.46 -8.41
CA MET A 1 18.43 -20.52 -8.38
C MET A 1 18.08 -20.33 -6.92
N ALA A 2 18.03 -19.10 -6.39
CA ALA A 2 17.71 -18.86 -4.99
C ALA A 2 16.22 -18.47 -4.91
N ALA A 3 15.45 -19.28 -4.19
CA ALA A 3 14.15 -18.86 -3.69
C ALA A 3 14.37 -18.11 -2.37
N SER A 4 13.49 -17.17 -2.02
CA SER A 4 13.66 -16.34 -0.82
C SER A 4 12.35 -16.02 -0.10
N GLU A 5 12.40 -15.87 1.23
CA GLU A 5 11.28 -15.37 2.05
C GLU A 5 11.24 -13.83 2.08
N VAL A 6 10.02 -13.25 2.13
CA VAL A 6 9.75 -11.82 1.98
C VAL A 6 9.38 -11.17 3.32
N SER A 7 10.01 -10.03 3.66
CA SER A 7 9.59 -9.11 4.74
C SER A 7 9.60 -7.65 4.26
N TYR A 8 8.70 -6.82 4.78
CA TYR A 8 8.34 -5.51 4.19
C TYR A 8 8.57 -4.30 5.13
N ARG A 9 8.95 -3.17 4.54
CA ARG A 9 8.94 -1.84 5.20
C ARG A 9 8.35 -0.80 4.24
N GLY A 10 7.19 -0.25 4.60
CA GLY A 10 6.53 0.85 3.88
C GLY A 10 7.03 2.23 4.30
N ASN A 11 6.70 3.27 3.54
CA ASN A 11 7.28 4.62 3.62
C ASN A 11 6.76 5.49 4.79
N ALA A 12 6.56 4.92 5.98
CA ALA A 12 6.22 5.67 7.18
C ALA A 12 7.14 5.26 8.34
N ARG A 13 7.90 6.26 8.83
CA ARG A 13 8.64 6.29 10.10
C ARG A 13 9.11 4.94 10.64
N GLY A 14 10.19 4.36 10.12
CA GLY A 14 11.08 3.55 10.97
C GLY A 14 10.49 2.32 11.70
N GLU A 15 9.21 2.04 11.56
CA GLU A 15 8.48 1.02 12.28
C GLU A 15 8.40 -0.17 11.35
N SER A 16 8.90 -1.29 11.85
CA SER A 16 8.82 -2.55 11.15
C SER A 16 7.33 -2.85 11.01
N PHE A 17 6.81 -2.88 9.78
CA PHE A 17 5.57 -3.58 9.54
C PHE A 17 5.92 -5.06 9.56
N SER A 18 6.11 -5.57 10.77
CA SER A 18 6.09 -6.99 11.00
C SER A 18 4.64 -7.41 10.73
N SER A 19 4.41 -8.18 9.68
CA SER A 19 3.45 -9.26 9.85
C SER A 19 4.12 -10.16 10.88
N ASP A 20 3.90 -9.87 12.16
CA ASP A 20 4.49 -10.62 13.25
C ASP A 20 4.21 -12.09 12.96
N TYR A 21 5.29 -12.84 12.73
CA TYR A 21 5.25 -14.26 12.96
C TYR A 21 4.84 -14.40 14.42
N CYS A 22 3.56 -14.65 14.67
CA CYS A 22 3.16 -15.25 15.93
C CYS A 22 3.90 -16.58 15.98
N ASP A 23 4.95 -16.61 16.79
CA ASP A 23 5.36 -17.82 17.48
C ASP A 23 4.06 -18.49 17.98
N PRO A 24 3.79 -19.79 17.75
CA PRO A 24 2.51 -20.43 18.09
C PRO A 24 2.19 -20.48 19.59
N SER A 25 2.91 -19.70 20.40
CA SER A 25 2.92 -19.73 21.86
C SER A 25 2.09 -18.63 22.52
N ASP A 26 1.56 -17.64 21.79
CA ASP A 26 0.78 -16.55 22.42
C ASP A 26 -0.58 -16.31 21.72
N GLY A 27 -1.65 -16.55 22.45
CA GLY A 27 -3.03 -16.59 21.99
C GLY A 27 -3.67 -15.20 21.82
N GLY A 28 -3.08 -14.34 20.98
CA GLY A 28 -3.65 -13.03 20.64
C GLY A 28 -3.91 -12.90 19.14
N ALA A 29 -5.17 -12.83 18.73
CA ALA A 29 -5.52 -12.38 17.39
C ALA A 29 -5.08 -10.92 17.24
N GLY A 30 -3.95 -10.68 16.57
CA GLY A 30 -3.46 -9.33 16.30
C GLY A 30 -4.45 -8.56 15.44
N GLU A 31 -5.18 -7.62 16.04
CA GLU A 31 -6.06 -6.70 15.35
C GLU A 31 -5.18 -5.76 14.50
N VAL A 32 -5.28 -5.86 13.17
CA VAL A 32 -4.57 -4.94 12.27
C VAL A 32 -5.15 -3.55 12.47
N ASP A 33 -4.31 -2.60 12.86
CA ASP A 33 -4.68 -1.20 13.06
C ASP A 33 -5.32 -0.61 11.79
N PRO A 34 -6.50 0.02 11.87
CA PRO A 34 -7.22 0.52 10.70
C PRO A 34 -6.46 1.63 9.95
N GLU A 35 -5.63 2.42 10.65
CA GLU A 35 -4.79 3.43 10.01
C GLU A 35 -3.71 2.76 9.15
N THR A 36 -3.09 1.70 9.64
CA THR A 36 -2.14 0.85 8.89
C THR A 36 -2.77 0.21 7.65
N ALA A 37 -4.00 -0.27 7.76
CA ALA A 37 -4.74 -0.81 6.62
C ALA A 37 -5.02 0.26 5.55
N LEU A 38 -5.40 1.47 5.97
CA LEU A 38 -5.62 2.61 5.06
C LEU A 38 -4.34 3.02 4.33
N TYR A 39 -3.19 3.09 5.03
CA TYR A 39 -1.90 3.39 4.38
C TYR A 39 -1.51 2.34 3.36
N THR A 40 -1.79 1.06 3.63
CA THR A 40 -1.51 -0.04 2.70
C THR A 40 -2.32 0.11 1.41
N GLU A 41 -3.61 0.44 1.51
CA GLU A 41 -4.47 0.67 0.35
C GLU A 41 -4.11 1.96 -0.39
N LEU A 42 -3.69 3.02 0.31
CA LEU A 42 -3.17 4.24 -0.31
C LEU A 42 -1.91 3.96 -1.13
N TRP A 43 -0.95 3.22 -0.57
CA TRP A 43 0.28 2.82 -1.28
C TRP A 43 -0.05 2.00 -2.53
N ARG A 44 -0.98 1.04 -2.44
CA ARG A 44 -1.43 0.24 -3.59
C ARG A 44 -2.08 1.08 -4.68
N ALA A 45 -2.92 2.05 -4.29
CA ALA A 45 -3.57 2.96 -5.22
C ALA A 45 -2.54 3.84 -5.97
N CYS A 46 -1.47 4.28 -5.28
CA CYS A 46 -0.37 5.04 -5.87
C CYS A 46 0.53 4.18 -6.77
N ALA A 47 0.80 2.92 -6.39
CA ALA A 47 1.63 2.00 -7.17
C ALA A 47 0.95 1.60 -8.49
N GLY A 48 -0.37 1.57 -8.49
CA GLY A 48 -1.18 1.29 -9.66
C GLY A 48 -1.58 -0.18 -9.79
N PRO A 49 -2.58 -0.49 -10.65
CA PRO A 49 -3.26 -1.78 -10.67
C PRO A 49 -2.42 -2.95 -11.19
N LEU A 50 -1.25 -2.67 -11.77
CA LEU A 50 -0.33 -3.70 -12.28
C LEU A 50 0.75 -4.08 -11.26
N VAL A 51 0.82 -3.39 -10.11
CA VAL A 51 1.82 -3.66 -9.08
C VAL A 51 1.28 -4.69 -8.10
N THR A 52 2.05 -5.75 -7.90
CA THR A 52 1.82 -6.77 -6.87
C THR A 52 3.05 -6.87 -5.99
N VAL A 53 2.85 -6.84 -4.67
CA VAL A 53 3.91 -7.10 -3.69
C VAL A 53 3.70 -8.50 -3.14
N PRO A 54 4.74 -9.36 -3.11
CA PRO A 54 4.66 -10.68 -2.50
C PRO A 54 4.24 -10.60 -1.03
N GLY A 55 3.45 -11.58 -0.58
CA GLY A 55 3.10 -11.75 0.82
C GLY A 55 4.31 -12.14 1.69
N GLY A 56 4.24 -11.82 2.98
CA GLY A 56 5.25 -12.27 3.93
C GLY A 56 5.36 -13.79 3.97
N GLY A 57 6.59 -14.32 3.91
CA GLY A 57 6.83 -15.78 3.85
C GLY A 57 6.56 -16.45 2.50
N GLU A 58 6.15 -15.71 1.47
CA GLU A 58 6.04 -16.27 0.12
C GLU A 58 7.42 -16.54 -0.48
N ARG A 59 7.57 -17.69 -1.16
CA ARG A 59 8.78 -18.03 -1.90
C ARG A 59 8.78 -17.30 -3.23
N VAL A 60 9.80 -16.46 -3.47
CA VAL A 60 9.93 -15.69 -4.72
C VAL A 60 11.23 -16.00 -5.45
N PHE A 61 11.24 -15.77 -6.78
CA PHE A 61 12.47 -15.76 -7.57
C PHE A 61 13.02 -14.33 -7.66
N TYR A 62 14.30 -14.16 -7.33
CA TYR A 62 15.00 -12.88 -7.47
C TYR A 62 15.84 -12.82 -8.75
N PHE A 63 15.66 -11.76 -9.54
CA PHE A 63 16.38 -11.51 -10.79
C PHE A 63 17.28 -10.27 -10.65
N PRO A 64 18.59 -10.44 -10.37
CA PRO A 64 19.51 -9.31 -10.16
C PRO A 64 19.57 -8.33 -11.33
N GLN A 65 19.40 -8.81 -12.56
CA GLN A 65 19.40 -7.96 -13.75
C GLN A 65 18.22 -6.98 -13.74
N GLY A 66 17.01 -7.44 -13.42
CA GLY A 66 15.82 -6.58 -13.36
C GLY A 66 15.93 -5.49 -12.30
N HIS A 67 16.59 -5.77 -11.16
CA HIS A 67 16.84 -4.76 -10.12
C HIS A 67 17.69 -3.60 -10.66
N ILE A 68 18.78 -3.89 -11.37
CA ILE A 68 19.67 -2.84 -11.90
C ILE A 68 18.92 -1.93 -12.88
N GLU A 69 17.96 -2.46 -13.63
CA GLU A 69 17.17 -1.71 -14.61
C GLU A 69 16.15 -0.73 -13.97
N GLN A 70 15.82 -0.88 -12.68
CA GLN A 70 14.78 -0.10 -11.97
C GLN A 70 15.31 0.92 -10.95
N ALA A 71 16.63 0.96 -10.70
CA ALA A 71 17.20 1.72 -9.59
C ALA A 71 17.29 3.24 -9.86
N GLU A 72 16.18 3.96 -9.72
CA GLU A 72 16.14 5.44 -9.68
C GLU A 72 15.61 5.91 -8.32
N PRO A 73 16.46 6.38 -7.39
CA PRO A 73 16.06 6.70 -6.01
C PRO A 73 15.53 8.12 -5.81
N ASP A 74 15.61 8.99 -6.82
CA ASP A 74 15.43 10.45 -6.67
C ASP A 74 14.03 10.96 -7.05
N THR A 75 13.03 10.08 -7.12
CA THR A 75 11.64 10.41 -7.45
C THR A 75 10.72 10.23 -6.25
N ASP A 76 9.60 10.97 -6.18
CA ASP A 76 8.50 10.70 -5.23
C ASP A 76 7.72 9.41 -5.57
N GLU A 77 8.38 8.45 -6.23
CA GLU A 77 7.79 7.17 -6.59
C GLU A 77 7.60 6.30 -5.35
N VAL A 78 6.48 5.60 -5.31
CA VAL A 78 6.23 4.62 -4.27
C VAL A 78 7.12 3.41 -4.47
N PHE A 79 7.85 3.04 -3.42
CA PHE A 79 8.67 1.83 -3.39
C PHE A 79 8.23 0.90 -2.26
N ALA A 80 8.57 -0.37 -2.40
CA ALA A 80 8.48 -1.36 -1.34
C ALA A 80 9.88 -1.89 -1.05
N GLN A 81 10.31 -1.82 0.21
CA GLN A 81 11.52 -2.52 0.62
C GLN A 81 11.17 -3.99 0.85
N VAL A 82 11.78 -4.88 0.07
CA VAL A 82 11.61 -6.33 0.20
C VAL A 82 12.91 -6.92 0.73
N THR A 83 12.84 -7.53 1.91
CA THR A 83 13.95 -8.31 2.48
C THR A 83 13.82 -9.75 2.04
N LEU A 84 14.88 -10.32 1.46
CA LEU A 84 14.92 -11.67 0.92
C LEU A 84 15.89 -12.56 1.70
N LEU A 85 15.45 -13.73 2.15
CA LEU A 85 16.30 -14.75 2.78
C LEU A 85 16.58 -15.92 1.82
N PRO A 86 17.81 -16.12 1.32
CA PRO A 86 18.10 -17.20 0.38
C PRO A 86 17.84 -18.60 0.98
N LEU A 87 17.02 -19.39 0.30
CA LEU A 87 16.78 -20.79 0.65
C LEU A 87 18.00 -21.66 0.34
N LYS A 88 18.23 -22.68 1.17
CA LYS A 88 19.26 -23.70 0.97
C LYS A 88 18.71 -24.85 0.11
N GLU A 89 19.58 -25.52 -0.63
CA GLU A 89 19.20 -26.57 -1.62
C GLU A 89 18.50 -27.79 -0.99
N ASP A 90 18.66 -28.01 0.32
CA ASP A 90 18.06 -29.14 1.06
C ASP A 90 16.65 -28.84 1.63
N ASP A 91 16.14 -27.61 1.51
CA ASP A 91 14.83 -27.15 2.05
C ASP A 91 13.66 -27.37 1.07
N ASN A 92 13.80 -28.38 0.21
CA ASN A 92 12.83 -28.68 -0.84
C ASN A 92 11.73 -29.66 -0.38
N ASP A 93 11.91 -30.30 0.77
CA ASP A 93 10.96 -31.28 1.29
C ASP A 93 10.40 -30.86 2.66
N THR A 94 9.10 -30.58 2.66
CA THR A 94 8.20 -30.56 3.84
C THR A 94 8.01 -29.23 4.57
N GLU A 95 7.66 -28.17 3.86
CA GLU A 95 6.89 -27.08 4.46
C GLU A 95 5.67 -26.83 3.59
N LYS A 96 4.48 -27.16 4.11
CA LYS A 96 3.22 -26.83 3.44
C LYS A 96 3.24 -25.35 3.15
N GLU A 97 3.02 -24.98 1.88
CA GLU A 97 2.68 -23.64 1.45
C GLU A 97 1.54 -23.14 2.34
N HIS A 98 1.90 -22.41 3.40
CA HIS A 98 0.94 -21.85 4.33
C HIS A 98 0.39 -20.62 3.63
N VAL A 99 -0.68 -20.83 2.84
CA VAL A 99 -1.44 -19.73 2.26
C VAL A 99 -1.85 -18.83 3.42
N PRO A 100 -1.26 -17.63 3.56
CA PRO A 100 -1.60 -16.76 4.66
C PRO A 100 -3.10 -16.46 4.60
N PRO A 101 -3.80 -16.38 5.74
CA PRO A 101 -5.21 -16.03 5.75
C PRO A 101 -5.40 -14.72 4.97
N SER A 102 -6.38 -14.70 4.06
CA SER A 102 -6.67 -13.50 3.27
C SER A 102 -6.88 -12.33 4.22
N GLN A 103 -6.03 -11.30 4.12
CA GLN A 103 -6.16 -10.11 4.96
C GLN A 103 -7.59 -9.57 4.89
N PRO A 104 -8.21 -9.18 6.02
CA PRO A 104 -9.54 -8.60 6.02
C PRO A 104 -9.53 -7.37 5.09
N ARG A 105 -10.35 -7.41 4.04
CA ARG A 105 -10.45 -6.28 3.11
C ARG A 105 -11.27 -5.19 3.77
N PHE A 106 -10.62 -4.10 4.13
CA PHE A 106 -11.30 -2.86 4.48
C PHE A 106 -11.81 -2.23 3.18
N HIS A 107 -13.09 -1.85 3.16
CA HIS A 107 -13.67 -1.20 1.99
C HIS A 107 -13.21 0.26 1.97
N VAL A 108 -12.33 0.60 1.02
CA VAL A 108 -11.84 1.96 0.80
C VAL A 108 -12.45 2.49 -0.49
N HIS A 109 -13.04 3.70 -0.42
CA HIS A 109 -13.46 4.44 -1.59
C HIS A 109 -12.32 5.35 -2.03
N SER A 110 -11.80 5.13 -3.24
CA SER A 110 -10.72 5.93 -3.81
C SER A 110 -11.00 6.25 -5.27
N PHE A 111 -10.44 7.34 -5.76
CA PHE A 111 -10.47 7.68 -7.17
C PHE A 111 -9.12 8.20 -7.63
N CYS A 112 -8.79 7.94 -8.90
CA CYS A 112 -7.65 8.55 -9.58
C CYS A 112 -8.17 9.54 -10.63
N LYS A 113 -7.51 10.68 -10.75
CA LYS A 113 -7.81 11.69 -11.76
C LYS A 113 -6.51 12.17 -12.39
N THR A 114 -6.44 12.09 -13.72
CA THR A 114 -5.43 12.82 -14.50
C THR A 114 -5.67 14.32 -14.37
N LEU A 115 -4.67 15.04 -13.85
CA LEU A 115 -4.75 16.48 -13.70
C LEU A 115 -4.85 17.15 -15.08
N THR A 116 -5.78 18.08 -15.21
CA THR A 116 -5.93 18.93 -16.39
C THR A 116 -5.14 20.23 -16.22
N ALA A 117 -4.89 20.95 -17.30
CA ALA A 117 -4.16 22.22 -17.25
C ALA A 117 -4.79 23.25 -16.28
N SER A 118 -6.12 23.23 -16.10
CA SER A 118 -6.78 24.10 -15.14
C SER A 118 -6.53 23.70 -13.68
N ASP A 119 -6.41 22.39 -13.41
CA ASP A 119 -6.15 21.89 -12.05
C ASP A 119 -4.75 22.29 -11.55
N THR A 120 -3.78 22.41 -12.46
CA THR A 120 -2.40 22.80 -12.14
C THR A 120 -2.15 24.31 -12.25
N SER A 121 -3.17 25.09 -12.63
CA SER A 121 -3.03 26.54 -12.78
C SER A 121 -3.13 27.24 -11.41
N THR A 122 -2.36 28.32 -11.22
CA THR A 122 -2.30 29.06 -9.95
C THR A 122 -3.60 29.79 -9.57
N HIS A 123 -4.51 29.97 -10.52
CA HIS A 123 -5.79 30.66 -10.34
C HIS A 123 -6.98 29.71 -10.49
N GLY A 124 -6.73 28.43 -10.77
CA GLY A 124 -7.73 27.39 -10.88
C GLY A 124 -7.87 26.61 -9.56
N GLY A 125 -8.92 25.80 -9.49
CA GLY A 125 -9.11 24.82 -8.43
C GLY A 125 -9.03 23.40 -8.96
N PHE A 126 -9.03 22.43 -8.06
CA PHE A 126 -9.14 21.01 -8.40
C PHE A 126 -10.60 20.63 -8.68
N SER A 127 -10.89 20.13 -9.88
CA SER A 127 -12.25 19.74 -10.27
C SER A 127 -12.53 18.25 -10.02
N VAL A 128 -13.37 17.91 -9.06
CA VAL A 128 -13.75 16.51 -8.80
C VAL A 128 -14.90 16.10 -9.74
N LEU A 129 -14.77 14.95 -10.41
CA LEU A 129 -15.87 14.41 -11.21
C LEU A 129 -17.03 14.02 -10.29
N ARG A 130 -18.28 14.26 -10.72
CA ARG A 130 -19.46 14.04 -9.88
C ARG A 130 -19.52 12.64 -9.26
N ARG A 131 -19.28 11.60 -10.05
CA ARG A 131 -19.21 10.20 -9.60
C ARG A 131 -18.20 9.99 -8.46
N HIS A 132 -17.01 10.60 -8.56
CA HIS A 132 -15.97 10.45 -7.54
C HIS A 132 -16.35 11.20 -6.25
N ALA A 133 -17.01 12.36 -6.39
CA ALA A 133 -17.50 13.10 -5.23
C ALA A 133 -18.58 12.32 -4.47
N ASP A 134 -19.52 11.71 -5.19
CA ASP A 134 -20.62 10.93 -4.59
C ASP A 134 -20.11 9.65 -3.91
N GLU A 135 -19.04 9.02 -4.44
CA GLU A 135 -18.49 7.76 -3.91
C GLU A 135 -17.44 7.96 -2.80
N CYS A 136 -16.60 9.00 -2.87
CA CYS A 136 -15.39 9.08 -2.05
C CYS A 136 -15.38 10.24 -1.05
N LEU A 137 -16.23 11.26 -1.21
CA LEU A 137 -16.21 12.43 -0.32
C LEU A 137 -17.32 12.35 0.73
N PRO A 138 -17.06 12.83 1.97
CA PRO A 138 -18.11 13.00 2.95
C PRO A 138 -19.25 13.87 2.41
N PRO A 139 -20.53 13.54 2.70
CA PRO A 139 -21.67 14.32 2.24
C PRO A 139 -21.62 15.77 2.73
N LEU A 140 -21.94 16.71 1.84
CA LEU A 140 -22.04 18.12 2.20
C LEU A 140 -23.35 18.44 2.93
N ASP A 141 -23.29 19.40 3.84
CA ASP A 141 -24.47 20.06 4.40
C ASP A 141 -25.08 21.01 3.36
N MET A 142 -26.11 20.53 2.66
CA MET A 142 -26.80 21.27 1.60
C MET A 142 -27.66 22.44 2.11
N SER A 143 -27.79 22.63 3.42
CA SER A 143 -28.50 23.78 3.99
C SER A 143 -27.70 25.09 3.91
N ARG A 144 -26.38 25.01 3.67
CA ARG A 144 -25.46 26.16 3.56
C ARG A 144 -25.45 26.76 2.15
N GLN A 145 -25.04 28.02 2.02
CA GLN A 145 -24.87 28.72 0.73
C GLN A 145 -23.53 29.47 0.65
N PRO A 146 -22.55 29.02 -0.17
CA PRO A 146 -22.52 27.74 -0.88
C PRO A 146 -22.29 26.54 0.07
N PRO A 147 -22.71 25.31 -0.28
CA PRO A 147 -22.34 24.11 0.45
C PRO A 147 -20.84 23.87 0.38
N THR A 148 -20.14 23.96 1.50
CA THR A 148 -18.69 23.77 1.62
C THR A 148 -18.33 22.98 2.86
N GLN A 149 -17.20 22.27 2.80
CA GLN A 149 -16.58 21.60 3.92
C GLN A 149 -15.06 21.67 3.79
N GLU A 150 -14.36 21.63 4.92
CA GLU A 150 -12.91 21.47 4.97
C GLU A 150 -12.58 19.97 5.02
N LEU A 151 -11.63 19.55 4.20
CA LEU A 151 -11.15 18.18 4.16
C LEU A 151 -9.72 18.15 4.67
N VAL A 152 -9.44 17.24 5.59
CA VAL A 152 -8.09 16.93 6.06
C VAL A 152 -7.78 15.51 5.62
N ALA A 153 -6.71 15.35 4.86
CA ALA A 153 -6.19 14.06 4.41
C ALA A 153 -4.71 13.98 4.79
N LYS A 154 -4.21 12.75 4.97
CA LYS A 154 -2.79 12.48 5.14
C LYS A 154 -2.22 11.91 3.85
N ASP A 155 -1.05 12.37 3.43
CA ASP A 155 -0.31 11.73 2.33
C ASP A 155 0.44 10.46 2.79
N LEU A 156 1.19 9.83 1.89
CA LEU A 156 2.00 8.65 2.18
C LEU A 156 3.11 8.89 3.22
N HIS A 157 3.44 10.14 3.51
CA HIS A 157 4.43 10.56 4.51
C HIS A 157 3.77 11.00 5.82
N GLY A 158 2.45 10.85 5.94
CA GLY A 158 1.66 11.21 7.11
C GLY A 158 1.52 12.72 7.32
N LYS A 159 1.67 13.51 6.26
CA LYS A 159 1.53 14.98 6.29
C LYS A 159 0.10 15.43 6.05
#